data_AF-A0A371R8D7-F1
#
_entry.id   AF-A0A371R8D7-F1
#
_cell.length_a   1.000
_cell.length_b   1.000
_cell.length_c   1.000
_cell.angle_alpha   90.00
_cell.angle_beta   90.00
_cell.angle_gamma   90.00
#
_symmetry.space_group_name_H-M   'P 1'
#
loop_
_entity.id
_entity.type
_entity.pdbx_description
1 polymer ?
#
loop_
_entity_poly.entity_id
_entity_poly.type
_entity_poly.pdbx_seq_one_letter_code
_entity_poly.pdbx_strand_id
1 'polypeptide(L)'
;MPFVFGFLAGFLAITALPVVSASIAGAAPAIPVQDLARMSWPHLSLSQQEMVDLLAREIYEKEIEPEQRQRIGGSINAVYDALPEWRKAPFRGMAMRDLGMEVPEEMRRAI
;
A
#
# COMPACT_ATOMS: atom_id res chain seq x y z
N MET A 1 20.44 33.82 -46.75
CA MET A 1 19.92 35.04 -46.10
C MET A 1 18.59 35.35 -46.77
N PRO A 2 17.47 35.60 -46.06
CA PRO A 2 17.41 36.31 -44.77
C PRO A 2 16.76 35.55 -43.60
N PHE A 3 17.25 35.87 -42.40
CA PHE A 3 16.53 35.80 -41.13
C PHE A 3 15.65 37.04 -40.98
N VAL A 4 14.42 36.91 -40.46
CA VAL A 4 13.76 37.98 -39.69
C VAL A 4 12.93 37.36 -38.55
N PHE A 5 13.25 37.82 -37.34
CA PHE A 5 12.59 37.64 -36.04
C PHE A 5 11.12 38.08 -36.04
N GLY A 6 10.31 37.62 -35.07
CA GLY A 6 9.10 38.38 -34.74
C GLY A 6 8.05 37.68 -33.89
N PHE A 7 8.33 37.59 -32.59
CA PHE A 7 7.42 37.29 -31.48
C PHE A 7 6.09 38.06 -31.56
N LEU A 8 4.94 37.40 -31.46
CA LEU A 8 3.74 38.01 -30.88
C LEU A 8 2.80 36.95 -30.30
N ALA A 9 2.71 36.99 -28.97
CA ALA A 9 1.73 36.30 -28.18
C ALA A 9 0.31 36.69 -28.63
N GLY A 10 -0.58 35.69 -28.70
CA GLY A 10 -1.98 35.87 -29.04
C GLY A 10 -2.79 34.69 -28.52
N PHE A 11 -3.06 34.74 -27.22
CA PHE A 11 -3.95 33.86 -26.46
C PHE A 11 -5.33 33.75 -27.15
N LEU A 12 -5.73 32.55 -27.60
CA LEU A 12 -7.14 32.27 -27.90
C LEU A 12 -7.54 30.94 -27.28
N ALA A 13 -8.44 31.07 -26.31
CA ALA A 13 -8.94 30.03 -25.45
C ALA A 13 -9.67 28.93 -26.23
N ILE A 14 -9.29 27.68 -25.97
CA ILE A 14 -10.01 26.48 -26.40
C ILE A 14 -11.10 26.23 -25.36
N THR A 15 -12.34 26.59 -25.67
CA THR A 15 -13.49 26.27 -24.83
C THR A 15 -14.10 24.93 -25.21
N ALA A 16 -14.11 24.04 -24.21
CA ALA A 16 -15.17 23.08 -23.91
C ALA A 16 -15.34 21.87 -24.86
N LEU A 17 -14.43 20.91 -24.75
CA LEU A 17 -14.81 19.50 -24.78
C LEU A 17 -15.45 19.16 -23.42
N PRO A 18 -16.61 18.49 -23.35
CA PRO A 18 -16.95 17.69 -22.19
C PRO A 18 -16.04 16.46 -22.23
N VAL A 19 -14.80 16.62 -21.76
CA VAL A 19 -14.06 15.50 -21.20
C VAL A 19 -14.97 14.97 -20.11
N VAL A 20 -15.63 13.86 -20.39
CA VAL A 20 -16.25 12.99 -19.41
C VAL A 20 -15.21 12.87 -18.31
N SER A 21 -15.48 13.55 -17.20
CA SER A 21 -14.62 13.51 -16.02
C SER A 21 -14.31 12.05 -15.81
N ALA A 22 -13.05 11.69 -16.04
CA ALA A 22 -12.48 10.53 -15.42
C ALA A 22 -12.95 10.63 -13.98
N SER A 23 -13.79 9.67 -13.57
CA SER A 23 -14.09 9.51 -12.17
C SER A 23 -12.72 9.50 -11.51
N ILE A 24 -12.44 10.60 -10.84
CA ILE A 24 -11.63 10.66 -9.64
C ILE A 24 -12.36 9.65 -8.76
N ALA A 25 -12.08 8.37 -8.98
CA ALA A 25 -12.23 7.35 -7.97
C ALA A 25 -11.23 7.83 -6.93
N GLY A 26 -11.74 8.70 -6.05
CA GLY A 26 -11.02 9.17 -4.90
C GLY A 26 -10.40 7.93 -4.32
N ALA A 27 -9.07 7.89 -4.31
CA ALA A 27 -8.34 6.86 -3.62
C ALA A 27 -8.92 6.85 -2.23
N ALA A 28 -9.84 5.90 -1.97
CA ALA A 28 -10.36 5.66 -0.65
C ALA A 28 -9.12 5.59 0.23
N PRO A 29 -9.06 6.32 1.35
CA PRO A 29 -7.84 6.41 2.15
C PRO A 29 -7.34 4.99 2.32
N ALA A 30 -6.19 4.69 1.69
CA ALA A 30 -5.68 3.34 1.67
C ALA A 30 -5.49 2.96 3.13
N ILE A 31 -6.30 2.02 3.62
CA ILE A 31 -6.32 1.66 5.04
C ILE A 31 -4.87 1.30 5.38
N PRO A 32 -4.25 1.97 6.36
CA PRO A 32 -2.86 1.73 6.66
C PRO A 32 -2.70 0.26 7.03
N VAL A 33 -1.62 -0.37 6.58
CA VAL A 33 -1.42 -1.83 6.67
C VAL A 33 -1.58 -2.37 8.09
N GLN A 34 -1.23 -1.57 9.10
CA GLN A 34 -1.41 -1.94 10.51
C GLN A 34 -2.89 -2.02 10.92
N ASP A 35 -3.73 -1.10 10.44
CA ASP A 35 -5.17 -1.14 10.70
C ASP A 35 -5.84 -2.23 9.86
N LEU A 36 -5.37 -2.47 8.63
CA LEU A 36 -5.81 -3.61 7.82
C LEU A 36 -5.56 -4.93 8.56
N ALA A 37 -4.35 -5.13 9.08
CA ALA A 37 -4.03 -6.31 9.88
C ALA A 37 -4.90 -6.39 11.13
N ARG A 38 -5.07 -5.28 11.88
CA ARG A 38 -5.87 -5.26 13.10
C ARG A 38 -7.34 -5.61 12.83
N MET A 39 -7.92 -5.09 11.75
CA MET A 39 -9.31 -5.29 11.39
C MET A 39 -9.54 -6.68 10.79
N SER A 40 -8.71 -7.11 9.85
CA SER A 40 -8.94 -8.34 9.08
C SER A 40 -8.46 -9.60 9.81
N TRP A 41 -7.35 -9.54 10.55
CA TRP A 41 -6.75 -10.72 11.21
C TRP A 41 -7.71 -11.56 12.06
N PRO A 42 -8.56 -10.99 12.96
CA PRO A 42 -9.49 -11.79 13.76
C PRO A 42 -10.61 -12.47 12.93
N HIS A 43 -10.83 -12.02 11.69
CA HIS A 43 -11.86 -12.56 10.81
C HIS A 43 -11.32 -13.57 9.78
N LEU A 44 -10.00 -13.75 9.70
CA LEU A 44 -9.39 -14.73 8.81
C LEU A 44 -9.50 -16.14 9.39
N SER A 45 -9.79 -17.11 8.52
CA SER A 45 -9.66 -18.53 8.84
C SER A 45 -8.19 -18.91 9.08
N LEU A 46 -7.94 -20.04 9.77
CA LEU A 46 -6.59 -20.55 10.02
C LEU A 46 -5.73 -20.65 8.74
N SER A 47 -6.30 -21.20 7.67
CA SER A 47 -5.60 -21.34 6.38
C SER A 47 -5.25 -19.98 5.75
N GLN A 48 -6.12 -18.97 5.89
CA GLN A 48 -5.83 -17.62 5.41
C GLN A 48 -4.77 -16.93 6.26
N GLN A 49 -4.79 -17.13 7.58
CA GLN A 49 -3.75 -16.61 8.47
C GLN A 49 -2.38 -17.22 8.13
N GLU A 50 -2.31 -18.53 7.88
CA GLU A 50 -1.08 -19.20 7.44
C GLU A 50 -0.57 -18.63 6.11
N MET A 51 -1.46 -18.43 5.13
CA MET A 51 -1.08 -17.83 3.85
C MET A 51 -0.56 -16.39 4.00
N VAL A 52 -1.19 -15.59 4.86
CA VAL A 52 -0.72 -14.24 5.19
C VAL A 52 0.62 -14.28 5.90
N ASP A 53 0.83 -15.20 6.85
CA ASP A 53 2.11 -15.31 7.56
C ASP A 53 3.24 -15.79 6.63
N LEU A 54 2.96 -16.67 5.66
CA LEU A 54 3.92 -17.07 4.63
C LEU A 54 4.35 -15.88 3.76
N LEU A 55 3.40 -15.07 3.29
CA LEU A 55 3.70 -13.86 2.51
C LEU A 55 4.37 -12.78 3.35
N ALA A 56 3.93 -12.58 4.60
CA ALA A 56 4.53 -11.62 5.51
C ALA A 56 5.98 -11.99 5.82
N ARG A 57 6.27 -13.29 5.96
CA ARG A 57 7.63 -13.81 6.07
C ARG A 57 8.45 -13.54 4.83
N GLU A 58 7.90 -13.78 3.64
CA GLU A 58 8.57 -13.51 2.38
C GLU A 58 8.90 -12.02 2.22
N ILE A 59 7.97 -11.13 2.53
CA ILE A 59 8.18 -9.67 2.53
C ILE A 59 9.28 -9.30 3.52
N TYR A 60 9.24 -9.85 4.73
CA TYR A 60 10.28 -9.58 5.74
C TYR A 60 11.67 -10.08 5.29
N GLU A 61 11.74 -11.26 4.66
CA GLU A 61 13.01 -11.84 4.21
C GLU A 61 13.54 -11.20 2.91
N LYS A 62 12.68 -10.63 2.06
CA LYS A 62 13.09 -10.01 0.79
C LYS A 62 13.27 -8.49 0.87
N GLU A 63 12.38 -7.80 1.57
CA GLU A 63 12.35 -6.33 1.56
C GLU A 63 13.06 -5.70 2.76
N ILE A 64 13.20 -6.42 3.87
CA ILE A 64 13.83 -5.87 5.07
C ILE A 64 15.32 -6.16 5.04
N GLU A 65 16.09 -5.08 4.90
CA GLU A 65 17.54 -5.07 4.96
C GLU A 65 18.06 -5.62 6.29
N PRO A 66 19.21 -6.32 6.32
CA PRO A 66 19.79 -6.91 7.53
C PRO A 66 19.95 -5.92 8.70
N GLU A 67 20.30 -4.67 8.42
CA GLU A 67 20.40 -3.61 9.44
C GLU A 67 19.04 -3.21 10.04
N GLN A 68 17.98 -3.28 9.23
CA GLN A 68 16.61 -3.08 9.72
C GLN A 68 16.14 -4.29 10.52
N ARG A 69 16.52 -5.52 10.14
CA ARG A 69 16.26 -6.72 10.95
C ARG A 69 16.90 -6.63 12.33
N GLN A 70 18.09 -6.06 12.43
CA GLN A 70 18.70 -5.81 13.73
C GLN A 70 17.88 -4.83 14.59
N ARG A 71 17.32 -3.78 13.98
CA ARG A 71 16.43 -2.84 14.70
C ARG A 71 15.08 -3.47 15.08
N ILE A 72 14.53 -4.33 14.22
CA ILE A 72 13.19 -4.93 14.35
C ILE A 72 13.21 -6.25 15.12
N GLY A 73 14.32 -6.96 15.20
CA GLY A 73 14.42 -8.26 15.86
C GLY A 73 15.54 -8.35 16.89
N GLY A 74 16.33 -7.28 17.06
CA GLY A 74 17.51 -7.26 17.93
C GLY A 74 18.72 -7.98 17.34
N SER A 75 18.57 -8.64 16.19
CA SER A 75 19.62 -9.39 15.50
C SER A 75 19.50 -9.24 13.98
N ILE A 76 20.66 -9.22 13.33
CA ILE A 76 20.79 -9.17 11.87
C ILE A 76 20.17 -10.40 11.21
N ASN A 77 20.20 -11.53 11.92
CA ASN A 77 19.63 -12.82 11.51
C ASN A 77 18.24 -13.05 12.11
N ALA A 78 17.58 -12.02 12.64
CA ALA A 78 16.23 -12.18 13.18
C ALA A 78 15.30 -12.67 12.07
N VAL A 79 14.69 -13.84 12.28
CA VAL A 79 13.71 -14.44 11.39
C VAL A 79 12.31 -13.97 11.74
N TYR A 80 11.43 -13.90 10.75
CA TYR A 80 10.05 -13.43 10.92
C TYR A 80 9.31 -14.18 12.04
N ASP A 81 9.43 -15.51 12.08
CA ASP A 81 8.74 -16.36 13.06
C ASP A 81 9.14 -16.06 14.51
N ALA A 82 10.38 -15.60 14.72
CA ALA A 82 10.91 -15.23 16.04
C ALA A 82 10.53 -13.80 16.47
N LEU A 83 9.88 -13.02 15.60
CA LEU A 83 9.39 -11.70 15.96
C LEU A 83 8.19 -11.82 16.91
N PRO A 84 8.03 -10.89 17.85
CA PRO A 84 6.80 -10.82 18.64
C PRO A 84 5.61 -10.41 17.77
N GLU A 85 4.41 -10.88 18.12
CA GLU A 85 3.19 -10.71 17.31
C GLU A 85 2.88 -9.26 16.91
N TRP A 86 3.14 -8.30 17.82
CA TRP A 86 2.94 -6.88 17.55
C TRP A 86 3.89 -6.32 16.47
N ARG A 87 5.07 -6.94 16.29
CA ARG A 87 6.00 -6.60 15.20
C ARG A 87 5.61 -7.27 13.88
N LYS A 88 4.88 -8.38 13.91
CA LYS A 88 4.38 -9.07 12.71
C LYS A 88 3.20 -8.35 12.07
N ALA A 89 2.38 -7.65 12.85
CA ALA A 89 1.18 -6.92 12.40
C ALA A 89 1.38 -6.05 11.13
N PRO A 90 2.40 -5.17 11.00
CA PRO A 90 2.61 -4.40 9.78
C PRO A 90 2.92 -5.27 8.55
N PHE A 91 3.67 -6.36 8.72
CA PHE A 91 3.99 -7.29 7.63
C PHE A 91 2.79 -8.11 7.19
N ARG A 92 1.97 -8.57 8.15
CA ARG A 92 0.68 -9.20 7.88
C ARG A 92 -0.23 -8.27 7.10
N GLY A 93 -0.25 -6.99 7.46
CA GLY A 93 -0.99 -5.97 6.72
C GLY A 93 -0.51 -5.77 5.29
N MET A 94 0.80 -5.76 5.06
CA MET A 94 1.36 -5.70 3.71
C MET A 94 1.00 -6.95 2.91
N ALA A 95 1.15 -8.13 3.49
CA ALA A 95 0.74 -9.39 2.87
C ALA A 95 -0.76 -9.43 2.55
N MET A 96 -1.62 -8.92 3.45
CA MET A 96 -3.05 -8.81 3.18
C MET A 96 -3.37 -7.88 2.02
N ARG A 97 -2.69 -6.73 1.96
CA ARG A 97 -2.82 -5.79 0.85
C ARG A 97 -2.39 -6.42 -0.47
N ASP A 98 -1.27 -7.15 -0.48
CA ASP A 98 -0.75 -7.81 -1.67
C ASP A 98 -1.64 -8.98 -2.12
N LEU A 99 -2.31 -9.65 -1.18
CA LEU A 99 -3.36 -10.65 -1.46
C LEU A 99 -4.68 -10.04 -1.93
N GLY A 100 -4.80 -8.70 -1.98
CA GLY A 100 -6.04 -8.02 -2.32
C GLY A 100 -7.15 -8.26 -1.28
N MET A 101 -6.79 -8.61 -0.04
CA MET A 101 -7.76 -8.72 1.05
C MET A 101 -8.16 -7.33 1.50
N GLU A 102 -9.21 -6.80 0.88
CA GLU A 102 -9.80 -5.52 1.25
C GLU A 102 -10.63 -5.68 2.53
N VAL A 103 -10.59 -4.67 3.40
CA VAL A 103 -11.48 -4.60 4.56
C VAL A 103 -12.93 -4.67 4.04
N PRO A 104 -13.78 -5.58 4.56
CA PRO A 104 -15.16 -5.68 4.10
C PRO A 104 -15.84 -4.32 4.18
N GLU A 105 -16.53 -3.91 3.10
CA GLU A 105 -17.19 -2.60 2.95
C GLU A 105 -18.07 -2.21 4.15
N GLU A 106 -18.62 -3.20 4.86
CA GLU A 106 -19.42 -3.00 6.07
C GLU A 106 -18.61 -2.39 7.23
N MET A 107 -17.33 -2.71 7.38
CA MET A 107 -16.44 -2.05 8.35
C MET A 107 -16.01 -0.67 7.89
N ARG A 108 -15.85 -0.44 6.59
CA ARG A 108 -15.49 0.87 6.03
C ARG A 108 -16.58 1.92 6.28
N ARG A 109 -17.86 1.50 6.36
CA ARG A 109 -19.00 2.40 6.65
C ARG A 109 -19.19 2.73 8.13
N ALA A 110 -18.47 2.07 9.04
CA ALA A 110 -18.60 2.29 10.48
C ALA A 110 -17.62 3.35 11.03
N ILE A 111 -16.86 4.03 10.16
CA ILE A 111 -15.86 5.07 10.49
C ILE A 111 -16.36 6.43 10.03
#